data_AF-A0A3M1M2U7-F1
#
_entry.id   AF-A0A3M1M2U7-F1
#
_cell.length_a   1.000
_cell.length_b   1.000
_cell.length_c   1.000
_cell.angle_alpha   90.00
_cell.angle_beta   90.00
_cell.angle_gamma   90.00
#
_symmetry.space_group_name_H-M   'P 1'
#
loop_
_entity.id
_entity.type
_entity.pdbx_description
1 polymer ?
#
loop_
_entity_poly.entity_id
_entity_poly.type
_entity_poly.pdbx_seq_one_letter_code
_entity_poly.pdbx_strand_id
1 'polypeptide(L)'
;MSHPLETLLESLDETVTVEDGQVVVKDEAGLRGEPIDRLVHTAVFGSLRERGAARWLLWELGQALGIYSTTIHPLYIARGKGEVPGGFTVPAMNL
;
A
#
# COMPACT_ATOMS: atom_id res chain seq x y z
N MET A 1 24.76 -5.26 12.41
CA MET A 1 24.18 -4.67 11.18
C MET A 1 22.69 -4.61 11.46
N SER A 2 22.08 -3.42 11.60
CA SER A 2 20.63 -3.37 11.84
C SER A 2 19.90 -3.92 10.61
N HIS A 3 18.78 -4.61 10.83
CA HIS A 3 17.98 -5.14 9.74
C HIS A 3 17.14 -3.99 9.17
N PRO A 4 17.18 -3.69 7.86
CA PRO A 4 16.50 -2.52 7.30
C PRO A 4 15.00 -2.44 7.63
N LEU A 5 14.34 -3.59 7.81
CA LEU A 5 12.94 -3.64 8.21
C LEU A 5 12.71 -3.16 9.65
N GLU A 6 13.56 -3.55 10.59
CA GLU A 6 13.45 -3.13 12.01
C GLU A 6 13.56 -1.61 12.11
N THR A 7 14.54 -1.00 11.44
CA THR A 7 14.71 0.46 11.41
C THR A 7 13.51 1.18 10.79
N LEU A 8 12.87 0.60 9.77
CA LEU A 8 11.66 1.16 9.18
C LEU A 8 10.46 1.06 10.13
N LEU A 9 10.29 -0.06 10.83
CA LEU A 9 9.22 -0.23 11.81
C LEU A 9 9.39 0.72 13.00
N GLU A 10 10.61 0.88 13.51
CA GLU A 10 10.93 1.87 14.55
C GLU A 10 10.54 3.30 14.13
N SER A 11 10.66 3.63 12.84
CA SER A 11 10.27 4.95 12.32
C SER A 11 8.74 5.16 12.24
N LEU A 12 7.95 4.11 12.49
CA LEU A 12 6.49 4.06 12.42
C LEU A 12 5.84 3.65 13.75
N ASP A 13 6.61 3.47 14.83
CA ASP A 13 6.24 2.73 16.06
C ASP A 13 4.91 3.17 16.72
N GLU A 14 4.57 4.45 16.64
CA GLU A 14 3.31 4.99 17.18
C GLU A 14 2.07 4.70 16.30
N THR A 15 2.27 4.26 15.06
CA THR A 15 1.21 4.09 14.05
C THR A 15 1.04 2.65 13.58
N VAL A 16 2.10 1.85 13.67
CA VAL A 16 2.18 0.49 13.12
C VAL A 16 2.86 -0.42 14.11
N THR A 17 2.32 -1.62 14.33
CA THR A 17 2.97 -2.68 15.10
C THR A 17 3.00 -4.00 14.35
N VAL A 18 3.83 -4.92 14.84
CA VAL A 18 3.86 -6.30 14.34
C VAL A 18 3.27 -7.22 15.41
N GLU A 19 2.16 -7.88 15.08
CA GLU A 19 1.46 -8.83 15.96
C GLU A 19 1.45 -10.19 15.25
N ASP A 20 1.96 -11.24 15.90
CA ASP A 20 2.05 -12.60 15.33
C ASP A 20 2.69 -12.67 13.93
N GLY A 21 3.64 -11.78 13.66
CA GLY A 21 4.32 -11.67 12.35
C GLY A 21 3.53 -10.93 11.28
N GLN A 22 2.40 -10.31 11.62
CA GLN A 22 1.57 -9.51 10.73
C GLN A 22 1.69 -8.02 11.06
N VAL A 23 1.70 -7.18 10.02
CA VAL A 23 1.68 -5.72 10.18
C VAL A 23 0.27 -5.27 10.52
N VAL A 24 0.12 -4.54 11.63
CA VAL A 24 -1.15 -3.99 12.12
C VAL A 24 -1.04 -2.47 12.18
N VAL A 25 -1.99 -1.77 11.57
CA VAL A 25 -2.09 -0.30 11.64
C VAL A 25 -2.97 0.09 12.82
N LYS A 26 -2.38 0.79 13.80
CA LYS A 26 -3.08 1.26 15.02
C LYS A 26 -3.68 2.63 14.86
N ASP A 27 -3.02 3.50 14.10
CA ASP A 27 -3.47 4.86 13.82
C ASP A 27 -3.35 5.16 12.33
N GLU A 28 -4.46 4.99 11.61
CA GLU A 28 -4.55 5.27 10.19
C GLU A 28 -4.44 6.77 9.87
N ALA A 29 -4.82 7.65 10.80
CA ALA A 29 -4.73 9.09 10.59
C ALA A 29 -3.27 9.55 10.76
N GLY A 30 -2.61 9.09 11.82
CA GLY A 30 -1.20 9.36 12.09
C GLY A 30 -0.25 8.76 11.06
N LEU A 31 -0.61 7.63 10.42
CA LEU A 31 0.18 7.04 9.34
C LEU A 31 0.24 7.93 8.08
N ARG A 32 -0.77 8.78 7.85
CA ARG A 32 -0.85 9.64 6.66
C ARG A 32 0.16 10.80 6.73
N GLY A 33 0.64 11.22 5.57
CA GLY A 33 1.60 12.32 5.43
C GLY A 33 3.03 11.86 5.67
N GLU A 34 3.74 12.55 6.55
CA GLU A 34 5.19 12.39 6.72
C GLU A 34 5.66 10.94 6.92
N PRO A 35 5.00 10.08 7.73
CA PRO A 35 5.48 8.70 7.94
C PRO A 35 5.48 7.87 6.64
N ILE A 36 4.38 7.92 5.88
CA ILE A 36 4.31 7.27 4.57
C ILE A 36 5.23 7.95 3.56
N ASP A 37 5.36 9.27 3.58
CA ASP A 37 6.26 9.98 2.66
C ASP A 37 7.72 9.55 2.85
N ARG A 38 8.19 9.37 4.09
CA ARG A 38 9.53 8.84 4.40
C ARG A 38 9.70 7.39 3.94
N LEU A 39 8.67 6.56 4.14
CA LEU A 39 8.69 5.16 3.71
C LEU A 39 8.76 5.05 2.18
N VAL A 40 7.95 5.85 1.47
CA VAL A 40 7.95 5.97 0.00
C VAL A 40 9.30 6.49 -0.50
N HIS A 41 9.85 7.53 0.13
CA HIS A 41 11.17 8.05 -0.21
C HIS A 41 12.23 6.93 -0.13
N THR A 42 12.22 6.14 0.95
CA THR A 42 13.14 5.00 1.10
C THR A 42 12.89 3.91 0.04
N ALA A 43 11.64 3.62 -0.31
CA ALA A 43 11.27 2.66 -1.35
C ALA A 43 11.78 3.04 -2.76
N VAL A 44 11.99 4.35 -3.00
CA VAL A 44 12.48 4.89 -4.27
C VAL A 44 14.00 5.06 -4.26
N PHE A 45 14.54 5.74 -3.24
CA PHE A 45 15.91 6.26 -3.21
C PHE A 45 16.88 5.52 -2.29
N GLY A 46 16.39 4.57 -1.48
CA GLY A 46 17.25 3.79 -0.58
C GLY A 46 18.24 2.87 -1.31
N SER A 47 19.11 2.21 -0.55
CA SER A 47 19.91 1.09 -1.03
C SER A 47 19.02 -0.09 -1.49
N LEU A 48 19.60 -1.07 -2.19
CA LEU A 48 18.86 -2.23 -2.68
C LEU A 48 18.07 -2.95 -1.57
N ARG A 49 18.67 -3.09 -0.38
CA ARG A 49 18.03 -3.77 0.76
C ARG A 49 16.93 -2.91 1.39
N GLU A 50 17.18 -1.61 1.57
CA GLU A 50 16.20 -0.68 2.12
C GLU A 50 14.98 -0.54 1.21
N ARG A 51 15.20 -0.42 -0.10
CA ARG A 51 14.12 -0.38 -1.09
C ARG A 51 13.26 -1.63 -1.05
N GLY A 52 13.89 -2.80 -0.93
CA GLY A 52 13.17 -4.07 -0.80
C GLY A 52 12.29 -4.11 0.45
N ALA A 53 12.86 -3.77 1.62
CA ALA A 53 12.13 -3.74 2.88
C ALA A 53 10.99 -2.71 2.87
N ALA A 54 11.24 -1.49 2.39
CA ALA A 54 10.24 -0.43 2.34
C ALA A 54 9.07 -0.76 1.41
N ARG A 55 9.34 -1.39 0.25
CA ARG A 55 8.28 -1.82 -0.68
C ARG A 55 7.45 -2.96 -0.11
N TRP A 56 8.10 -3.91 0.55
CA TRP A 56 7.39 -4.99 1.23
C TRP A 56 6.50 -4.43 2.33
N LEU A 57 7.01 -3.51 3.16
CA LEU A 57 6.23 -2.88 4.22
C LEU A 57 5.07 -2.04 3.66
N LEU A 58 5.27 -1.27 2.58
CA LEU A 58 4.18 -0.57 1.89
C LEU A 58 3.09 -1.53 1.41
N TRP A 59 3.48 -2.70 0.91
CA TRP A 59 2.54 -3.73 0.50
C TRP A 59 1.74 -4.27 1.69
N GLU A 60 2.40 -4.65 2.78
CA GLU A 60 1.75 -5.12 4.02
C GLU A 60 0.79 -4.07 4.61
N LEU A 61 1.18 -2.80 4.64
CA LEU A 61 0.31 -1.70 5.07
C LEU A 61 -0.92 -1.58 4.18
N GLY A 62 -0.76 -1.74 2.86
CA GLY A 62 -1.89 -1.81 1.93
C GLY A 62 -2.83 -2.96 2.28
N GLN A 63 -2.29 -4.16 2.55
CA GLN A 63 -3.09 -5.32 2.96
C GLN A 63 -3.85 -5.06 4.26
N ALA A 64 -3.18 -4.53 5.29
CA ALA A 64 -3.77 -4.21 6.58
C ALA A 64 -4.90 -3.17 6.49
N LEU A 65 -4.81 -2.24 5.54
CA LEU A 65 -5.83 -1.21 5.28
C LEU A 65 -6.92 -1.64 4.28
N GLY A 66 -6.89 -2.88 3.78
CA GLY A 66 -7.83 -3.36 2.78
C GLY A 66 -7.62 -2.77 1.37
N ILE A 67 -6.43 -2.23 1.10
CA ILE A 67 -6.00 -1.69 -0.19
C ILE A 67 -5.29 -2.81 -0.96
N TYR A 68 -6.08 -3.74 -1.49
CA TYR A 68 -5.58 -4.84 -2.31
C TYR A 68 -5.94 -4.63 -3.78
N SER A 69 -5.12 -5.18 -4.67
CA SER A 69 -5.47 -5.26 -6.09
C SER A 69 -6.71 -6.14 -6.24
N THR A 70 -7.75 -5.59 -6.86
CA THR A 70 -8.97 -6.34 -7.18
C THR A 70 -9.31 -6.18 -8.65
N THR A 71 -10.02 -7.16 -9.19
CA THR A 71 -10.47 -7.12 -10.57
C THR A 71 -11.52 -6.02 -10.76
N ILE A 72 -11.31 -5.18 -11.77
CA ILE A 72 -12.31 -4.21 -12.22
C ILE A 72 -13.29 -4.83 -13.23
N HIS A 73 -13.25 -6.15 -13.44
CA HIS A 73 -14.16 -6.88 -14.33
C HIS A 73 -15.66 -6.63 -14.05
N PRO A 74 -16.15 -6.56 -12.78
CA PRO A 74 -17.55 -6.25 -12.52
C PRO A 74 -17.99 -4.89 -13.07
N LEU A 75 -17.11 -3.89 -13.01
CA LEU A 75 -17.35 -2.57 -13.59
C LEU A 75 -17.50 -2.65 -15.12
N TYR A 76 -16.68 -3.46 -15.80
CA TYR A 76 -16.81 -3.68 -17.25
C TYR A 76 -18.13 -4.35 -17.62
N ILE A 77 -18.54 -5.38 -16.88
CA ILE A 77 -19.80 -6.08 -17.15
C ILE A 77 -21.00 -5.13 -16.97
N ALA A 78 -21.03 -4.38 -15.86
CA ALA A 78 -22.09 -3.40 -15.60
C ALA A 78 -22.11 -2.30 -16.67
N ARG A 79 -20.94 -1.86 -17.16
CA ARG A 79 -20.83 -0.90 -18.26
C ARG A 79 -21.37 -1.44 -19.57
N GLY A 80 -21.06 -2.68 -19.94
CA GLY A 80 -21.59 -3.33 -21.15
C GLY A 80 -23.11 -3.51 -21.13
N LYS A 81 -23.72 -3.62 -19.94
CA LYS A 81 -25.17 -3.73 -19.74
C LYS A 81 -25.90 -2.38 -19.60
N GLY A 82 -25.17 -1.26 -19.51
CA GLY A 82 -25.76 0.05 -19.26
C GLY A 82 -26.23 0.27 -17.81
N GLU A 83 -25.75 -0.54 -16.87
CA GLU A 83 -26.13 -0.49 -15.44
C GLU A 83 -25.36 0.60 -14.66
N VAL A 84 -24.37 1.25 -15.28
CA VAL A 84 -23.62 2.37 -14.71
C VAL A 84 -23.80 3.64 -15.55
N PRO A 85 -23.83 4.84 -14.91
CA PRO A 85 -23.86 6.11 -15.63
C PRO A 85 -22.74 6.21 -16.67
N GLY A 86 -23.00 6.92 -17.76
CA GLY A 86 -21.93 7.33 -18.69
C GLY A 86 -21.06 8.46 -18.10
N GLY A 87 -20.14 8.99 -18.90
CA GLY A 87 -19.37 10.19 -18.54
C GLY A 87 -17.95 9.94 -18.04
N PHE A 88 -17.50 8.68 -18.01
CA PHE A 88 -16.11 8.33 -17.78
C PHE A 88 -15.64 7.32 -18.83
N THR A 89 -14.34 7.37 -19.15
CA THR A 89 -13.69 6.35 -19.96
C THR A 89 -13.28 5.19 -19.07
N VAL A 90 -13.47 3.95 -19.54
CA VAL A 90 -12.82 2.80 -18.94
C VAL A 90 -11.41 2.69 -19.56
N PRO A 91 -10.35 2.48 -18.78
CA PRO A 91 -9.01 2.29 -19.32
C PRO A 91 -9.00 1.17 -20.37
N ALA A 92 -8.17 1.28 -21.41
CA ALA A 92 -7.90 0.10 -22.23
C ALA A 92 -7.13 -0.91 -21.38
N MET A 93 -7.73 -2.08 -21.09
CA MET A 93 -6.96 -3.20 -20.54
C MET A 93 -6.09 -3.78 -21.65
N ASN A 94 -4.79 -3.89 -21.40
CA ASN A 94 -3.94 -4.81 -22.12
C ASN A 94 -4.13 -6.17 -21.45
N LEU A 95 -4.69 -7.14 -22.18
CA LEU A 95 -4.81 -8.54 -21.73
C LEU A 95 -3.56 -9.32 -22.11
#